data_AF-A0A955THX1-F1
#
_entry.id   AF-A0A955THX1-F1
#
_cell.length_a   1.000
_cell.length_b   1.000
_cell.length_c   1.000
_cell.angle_alpha   90.00
_cell.angle_beta   90.00
_cell.angle_gamma   90.00
#
_symmetry.space_group_name_H-M   'P 1'
#
loop_
_entity.id
_entity.type
_entity.pdbx_description
1 polymer ?
#
loop_
_entity_poly.entity_id
_entity_poly.type
_entity_poly.pdbx_seq_one_letter_code
_entity_poly.pdbx_strand_id
1 'polypeptide(L)' 'MNPRPSDKLLEGGRGEQMHALMRELFPLHRSQTGTGVRQTLQLLQSIVPLKVHEVDSGTPVFGWTVPNEWTI' A
#
# COMPACT_ATOMS: atom_id res chain seq x y z
N MET A 1 -10.84 -14.51 17.21
CA MET A 1 -10.47 -14.06 15.85
C MET A 1 -11.08 -12.67 15.69
N ASN A 2 -10.26 -11.62 15.71
CA ASN A 2 -10.79 -10.26 15.52
C ASN A 2 -11.37 -10.15 14.09
N PRO A 3 -12.54 -9.55 13.91
CA PRO A 3 -13.09 -9.33 12.57
C PRO A 3 -12.09 -8.49 11.77
N ARG A 4 -11.91 -8.86 10.51
CA ARG A 4 -11.08 -8.07 9.59
C ARG A 4 -11.74 -6.70 9.44
N PRO A 5 -10.99 -5.59 9.50
CA PRO A 5 -11.55 -4.25 9.35
C PRO A 5 -12.42 -4.06 8.10
N SER A 6 -12.17 -4.87 7.05
CA SER A 6 -12.98 -4.96 5.83
C SER A 6 -14.48 -5.07 6.06
N ASP A 7 -14.91 -5.72 7.14
CA ASP A 7 -16.32 -5.98 7.41
C ASP A 7 -17.00 -4.79 8.12
N LYS A 8 -16.22 -3.87 8.71
CA LYS A 8 -16.69 -2.63 9.38
C LYS A 8 -16.46 -1.36 8.57
N LEU A 9 -15.78 -1.44 7.43
CA LEU A 9 -15.62 -0.31 6.51
C LEU A 9 -16.92 0.10 5.81
N LEU A 10 -18.04 -0.62 6.01
CA LEU A 10 -19.33 -0.34 5.38
C LEU A 10 -20.31 0.44 6.27
N GLU A 11 -19.99 0.68 7.54
CA GLU A 11 -20.80 1.52 8.42
C GLU A 11 -20.19 2.92 8.55
N GLY A 12 -20.92 3.94 8.09
CA GLY A 12 -20.51 5.33 8.17
C GLY A 12 -20.49 6.07 6.83
N GLY A 13 -20.31 7.39 6.87
CA GLY A 13 -20.18 8.23 5.68
C GLY A 13 -18.85 8.00 4.98
N ARG A 14 -18.76 8.33 3.68
CA ARG A 14 -17.51 8.17 2.88
C ARG A 14 -16.26 8.74 3.56
N GLY A 15 -16.39 9.88 4.24
CA GLY A 15 -15.28 10.48 4.98
C GLY A 15 -14.77 9.62 6.14
N GLU A 16 -15.67 8.96 6.87
CA GLU A 16 -15.32 8.06 7.98
C GLU A 16 -14.61 6.80 7.47
N GLN A 17 -15.09 6.26 6.35
CA GLN A 17 -14.48 5.11 5.66
C GLN A 17 -13.06 5.45 5.18
N MET A 18 -12.87 6.60 4.54
CA MET A 18 -11.55 7.07 4.11
C MET A 18 -10.60 7.29 5.29
N HIS A 19 -11.09 7.87 6.38
CA HIS A 19 -10.27 8.08 7.58
C HIS A 19 -9.93 6.76 8.28
N ALA A 20 -10.83 5.77 8.29
CA ALA A 20 -10.55 4.43 8.78
C ALA A 20 -9.44 3.74 7.98
N LEU A 21 -9.52 3.79 6.66
CA LEU A 21 -8.46 3.30 5.77
C LEU A 21 -7.11 3.98 6.05
N MET A 22 -7.11 5.30 6.25
CA MET A 22 -5.87 6.02 6.59
C MET A 22 -5.26 5.56 7.91
N ARG A 23 -6.07 5.22 8.93
CA ARG A 23 -5.56 4.67 10.20
C ARG A 23 -4.86 3.33 10.02
N GLU A 24 -5.29 2.50 9.07
CA GLU A 24 -4.62 1.23 8.75
C GLU A 24 -3.34 1.44 7.94
N LEU A 25 -3.34 2.42 7.03
CA LEU A 25 -2.19 2.72 6.17
C LEU A 25 -1.10 3.55 6.86
N PHE A 26 -1.44 4.30 7.90
CA PHE A 26 -0.52 5.24 8.57
C PHE A 26 0.69 4.57 9.23
N PRO A 27 0.56 3.43 9.94
CA PRO A 27 1.70 2.78 10.59
C PRO A 27 2.66 2.10 9.62
N LEU A 28 2.29 1.94 8.34
CA LEU A 28 3.16 1.29 7.35
C LEU A 28 4.30 2.24 6.97
N HIS A 29 5.53 1.88 7.36
CA HIS A 29 6.75 2.62 7.04
C HIS A 29 7.07 2.56 5.54
N ARG A 30 6.42 3.43 4.76
CA ARG A 30 6.57 3.52 3.31
C ARG A 30 7.73 4.42 2.90
N SER A 31 8.42 3.99 1.85
CA SER A 31 9.33 4.80 1.03
C SER A 31 8.99 4.56 -0.45
N GLN A 32 9.89 4.94 -1.36
CA GLN A 32 9.74 4.66 -2.79
C GLN A 32 9.75 3.15 -3.10
N THR A 33 10.57 2.39 -2.37
CA THR A 33 10.68 0.92 -2.45
C THR A 33 10.50 0.30 -1.07
N GLY A 34 10.41 -1.03 -1.00
CA GLY A 34 10.42 -1.76 0.27
C GLY A 34 9.11 -2.43 0.67
N THR A 35 9.17 -3.13 1.80
CA THR A 35 8.04 -3.91 2.34
C THR A 35 6.80 -3.03 2.61
N GLY A 36 6.99 -1.79 3.10
CA GLY A 36 5.87 -0.90 3.44
C GLY A 36 5.00 -0.51 2.23
N VAL A 37 5.59 -0.30 1.05
CA VAL A 37 4.80 -0.01 -0.17
C VAL A 37 4.10 -1.26 -0.69
N ARG A 38 4.71 -2.45 -0.59
CA ARG A 38 4.08 -3.72 -0.97
C ARG A 38 2.87 -4.05 -0.10
N GLN A 39 2.98 -3.88 1.22
CA GLN A 39 1.86 -4.05 2.17
C GLN A 39 0.73 -3.06 1.88
N THR A 40 1.08 -1.81 1.55
CA THR A 40 0.09 -0.79 1.17
C THR A 40 -0.68 -1.19 -0.08
N LEU A 41 0.00 -1.64 -1.12
CA LEU A 41 -0.65 -2.08 -2.37
C LEU A 41 -1.51 -3.33 -2.16
N GLN A 42 -1.08 -4.25 -1.31
CA GLN A 42 -1.89 -5.43 -0.92
C GLN A 42 -3.18 -5.02 -0.20
N LEU A 43 -3.11 -4.05 0.72
CA LEU A 43 -4.29 -3.55 1.42
C LEU A 43 -5.26 -2.89 0.43
N LEU A 44 -4.75 -2.05 -0.47
CA LEU A 44 -5.57 -1.37 -1.48
C LEU A 44 -6.22 -2.34 -2.48
N GLN A 45 -5.59 -3.49 -2.79
CA GLN A 45 -6.18 -4.54 -3.63
C GLN A 45 -7.48 -5.12 -3.05
N SER A 46 -7.69 -5.03 -1.73
CA SER A 46 -8.95 -5.46 -1.11
C SER A 46 -10.13 -4.52 -1.41
N ILE A 47 -9.85 -3.31 -1.90
CA ILE A 47 -10.83 -2.25 -2.16
C ILE A 47 -11.08 -2.10 -3.67
N VAL A 48 -10.01 -2.12 -4.47
CA VAL A 48 -10.07 -1.97 -5.92
C VAL A 48 -9.11 -2.95 -6.60
N PRO A 49 -9.44 -3.46 -7.79
CA PRO A 49 -8.51 -4.34 -8.51
C PRO A 49 -7.26 -3.56 -8.93
N LEU A 50 -6.11 -3.93 -8.38
CA LEU A 50 -4.80 -3.39 -8.76
C LEU A 50 -3.90 -4.51 -9.27
N LYS A 51 -3.20 -4.25 -10.38
CA LYS A 51 -2.11 -5.11 -10.85
C LYS A 51 -0.79 -4.54 -10.36
N VAL A 52 -0.09 -5.31 -9.52
CA VAL A 52 1.22 -4.91 -8.99
C VAL A 52 2.32 -5.41 -9.92
N HIS A 53 3.29 -4.56 -10.18
CA HIS A 53 4.47 -4.84 -10.97
C HIS A 53 5.71 -4.55 -10.14
N GLU A 54 6.74 -5.37 -10.31
CA GLU A 54 8.06 -5.15 -9.73
C GLU A 54 9.06 -4.96 -10.87
N VAL A 55 10.03 -4.09 -10.64
CA VAL A 55 11.10 -3.77 -11.60
C VAL A 55 12.40 -3.86 -10.84
N ASP A 56 13.34 -4.65 -11.37
CA ASP A 56 14.61 -4.94 -10.70
C ASP A 56 15.43 -3.67 -10.48
N SER A 57 16.07 -3.57 -9.31
CA SER A 57 17.06 -2.52 -9.05
C SER A 57 18.18 -2.53 -10.09
N GLY A 58 18.66 -1.35 -10.46
CA GLY A 58 19.63 -1.19 -11.54
C GLY A 58 19.01 -1.11 -12.93
N THR A 59 17.71 -1.36 -13.10
CA THR A 59 17.04 -1.20 -14.40
C THR A 59 17.13 0.26 -14.87
N PRO A 60 17.66 0.54 -16.08
CA PRO A 60 17.68 1.88 -16.63
C PRO A 60 16.28 2.29 -17.12
N VAL A 61 15.83 3.48 -16.73
CA VAL A 61 14.53 4.08 -17.08
C VAL A 61 14.75 5.53 -17.51
N PHE A 62 14.87 5.73 -18.82
CA PHE A 62 15.26 7.01 -19.41
C PHE A 62 16.61 7.51 -18.84
N GLY A 63 16.63 8.68 -18.22
CA GLY A 63 17.81 9.23 -17.54
C GLY A 63 17.99 8.77 -16.09
N TRP A 64 17.14 7.85 -15.60
CA TRP A 64 17.15 7.37 -14.22
C TRP A 64 17.51 5.88 -14.15
N THR A 65 17.89 5.43 -12.97
CA THR A 65 18.12 4.02 -12.67
C THR A 65 17.23 3.64 -11.50
N VAL A 66 16.53 2.51 -11.60
CA VAL A 66 15.70 1.99 -10.48
C VAL A 66 16.60 1.77 -9.26
N PRO A 67 16.31 2.37 -8.10
CA PRO A 67 17.18 2.29 -6.94
C PRO A 67 17.15 0.90 -6.30
N ASN A 68 18.11 0.64 -5.41
CA ASN A 68 18.07 -0.51 -4.53
C ASN A 68 16.79 -0.49 -3.68
N GLU A 69 16.24 -1.68 -3.38
CA GLU A 69 15.15 -1.79 -2.43
C GLU A 69 15.63 -1.37 -1.02
N TRP A 70 14.82 -0.57 -0.33
CA TRP A 70 15.09 -0.12 1.03
C TRP A 70 14.09 -0.72 2.01
N THR A 71 14.57 -1.24 3.14
CA THR A 71 13.73 -1.77 4.23
C THR A 71 14.30 -1.31 5.57
N ILE A 72 13.42 -1.02 6.53
CA ILE A 72 13.73 -0.62 7.92
C ILE A 72 13.66 -1.80 8.87
#